data_AF-A0A3Q7R0X6-F1
#
_entry.id   AF-A0A3Q7R0X6-F1
#
_cell.length_a   1.000
_cell.length_b   1.000
_cell.length_c   1.000
_cell.angle_alpha   90.00
_cell.angle_beta   90.00
_cell.angle_gamma   90.00
#
_symmetry.space_group_name_H-M   'P 1'
#
loop_
_entity.id
_entity.type
_entity.pdbx_description
1 polymer ?
#
loop_
_entity_poly.entity_id
_entity_poly.type
_entity_poly.pdbx_seq_one_letter_code
_entity_poly.pdbx_strand_id
1 'polypeptide(L)'
;MSSQAAGNQTASGAADDYSDWYLDEPQDGQELPPEGAVPSCHPSVLSGLLHTCLAVLSVLVLLLLAVLMRRRQLRPRCRHGGPGLPSPVDFLAGDMTWTVPAAVFMVLFSSMCLLLPAEDALPFLTLASFPSGDGRTVTLRGPWKILALLYYPALYYPLAACATVRHGAAHLLGSMLSWAHFGVQVWQRAECPQTPQIHKYYSLLASLPLLLGLGFLSLWYPVQLVRSIRRRPRAGSEGLQSSYSEDYLRTLLCRKKLASSSRASKHGFLSRAWVSYRNYIYTPQRGFRLPLKLVLSATLTGSAIYQVALLLLVGVVPTIQRMRAGITTDICYLLAGFGILLSEDKQEVVGLVKYYLWALEGLLVQQIIFFLGTTILAFLVFMPVLHGRNLLLLRHLESSWPFWLTLSLAVILQNTAAHWVFLETHHGRPELTNRRVLYAVTFFLFPINVLVGAMVVAWRVLLSALYNAIHLGQMDLSLMPPRAAALDPGYYTYCSFLKIEASQSHPATTAFCTLLLRTRQPRRPQDGLRRGEEEEGMQLLQTKDPAARGAGPRARQGRARWGLAYTLLHNPALQAFRKPAQSGT
;
A
#
# COMPACT_ATOMS: atom_id res chain seq x y z
N MET A 1 63.43 -44.20 -84.67
CA MET A 1 64.61 -44.19 -83.78
C MET A 1 64.13 -44.07 -82.34
N SER A 2 64.75 -44.85 -81.47
CA SER A 2 64.32 -45.34 -80.16
C SER A 2 64.27 -44.31 -79.01
N SER A 3 63.32 -44.50 -78.09
CA SER A 3 63.55 -44.46 -76.63
C SER A 3 62.44 -45.22 -75.89
N GLN A 4 62.78 -45.75 -74.71
CA GLN A 4 62.33 -47.01 -74.09
C GLN A 4 61.10 -46.95 -73.16
N ALA A 5 60.55 -48.15 -72.92
CA ALA A 5 59.57 -48.58 -71.89
C ALA A 5 60.16 -48.52 -70.45
N ALA A 6 59.50 -48.76 -69.30
CA ALA A 6 58.21 -49.35 -68.89
C ALA A 6 57.96 -49.12 -67.37
N GLY A 7 56.71 -49.34 -66.91
CA GLY A 7 56.29 -49.69 -65.52
C GLY A 7 55.38 -48.67 -64.84
N ASN A 8 54.34 -48.98 -64.04
CA ASN A 8 53.71 -50.23 -63.59
C ASN A 8 52.35 -49.89 -62.91
N GLN A 9 51.26 -50.58 -63.31
CA GLN A 9 50.12 -51.17 -62.54
C GLN A 9 49.47 -50.54 -61.25
N THR A 10 48.11 -50.44 -61.27
CA THR A 10 47.06 -50.86 -60.25
C THR A 10 47.11 -50.39 -58.78
N ALA A 11 46.05 -50.30 -57.96
CA ALA A 11 44.57 -50.29 -58.02
C ALA A 11 44.02 -50.01 -56.58
N SER A 12 42.69 -49.84 -56.47
CA SER A 12 41.80 -50.12 -55.32
C SER A 12 41.39 -49.02 -54.32
N GLY A 13 40.08 -48.98 -54.03
CA GLY A 13 39.50 -48.37 -52.84
C GLY A 13 38.16 -47.66 -53.07
N ALA A 14 37.06 -48.40 -53.03
CA ALA A 14 35.69 -47.91 -53.11
C ALA A 14 35.20 -47.23 -51.80
N ALA A 15 34.31 -46.26 -51.91
CA ALA A 15 33.20 -46.04 -50.97
C ALA A 15 32.15 -45.14 -51.64
N ASP A 16 30.93 -45.63 -51.68
CA ASP A 16 29.73 -45.03 -52.25
C ASP A 16 29.38 -43.68 -51.60
N ASP A 17 28.99 -42.68 -52.40
CA ASP A 17 28.17 -41.57 -51.89
C ASP A 17 26.88 -41.48 -52.72
N TYR A 18 25.82 -41.98 -52.09
CA TYR A 18 24.46 -42.09 -52.59
C TYR A 18 23.67 -40.98 -51.87
N SER A 19 23.52 -39.78 -52.45
CA SER A 19 22.43 -38.84 -52.13
C SER A 19 22.51 -37.53 -52.93
N ASP A 20 22.22 -37.59 -54.23
CA ASP A 20 21.85 -36.41 -55.02
C ASP A 20 20.34 -36.45 -55.31
N TRP A 21 19.55 -36.01 -54.33
CA TRP A 21 18.12 -35.70 -54.48
C TRP A 21 17.74 -34.62 -53.47
N TYR A 22 18.03 -33.35 -53.75
CA TYR A 22 17.15 -32.26 -53.34
C TYR A 22 17.17 -31.17 -54.43
N LEU A 23 16.03 -31.10 -55.11
CA LEU A 23 15.65 -30.11 -56.10
C LEU A 23 15.52 -28.71 -55.46
N ASP A 24 15.83 -27.71 -56.29
CA ASP A 24 15.80 -26.26 -56.08
C ASP A 24 14.63 -25.75 -55.19
N GLU A 25 14.98 -25.03 -54.11
CA GLU A 25 14.07 -24.08 -53.46
C GLU A 25 13.92 -22.82 -54.34
N PRO A 26 12.68 -22.35 -54.63
CA PRO A 26 12.48 -21.09 -55.30
C PRO A 26 12.82 -19.93 -54.37
N GLN A 27 13.59 -18.99 -54.91
CA GLN A 27 14.09 -17.79 -54.28
C GLN A 27 12.98 -16.72 -54.20
N ASP A 28 12.02 -16.88 -53.29
CA ASP A 28 11.05 -15.83 -52.94
C ASP A 28 11.47 -15.13 -51.64
N GLY A 29 12.37 -14.17 -51.80
CA GLY A 29 12.63 -13.14 -50.81
C GLY A 29 11.49 -12.12 -50.79
N GLN A 30 10.49 -12.35 -49.93
CA GLN A 30 9.69 -11.28 -49.31
C GLN A 30 8.98 -11.87 -48.08
N GLU A 31 9.68 -12.01 -46.96
CA GLU A 31 8.97 -12.10 -45.67
C GLU A 31 8.11 -10.85 -45.53
N LEU A 32 6.78 -10.99 -45.64
CA LEU A 32 5.88 -9.95 -45.16
C LEU A 32 6.23 -9.70 -43.68
N PRO A 33 6.45 -8.45 -43.26
CA PRO A 33 6.70 -8.16 -41.86
C PRO A 33 5.50 -8.68 -41.05
N PRO A 34 5.72 -9.35 -39.91
CA PRO A 34 4.62 -9.79 -39.08
C PRO A 34 3.78 -8.56 -38.74
N GLU A 35 2.52 -8.60 -39.14
CA GLU A 35 1.55 -7.54 -38.95
C GLU A 35 1.41 -7.27 -37.44
N GLY A 36 2.15 -6.27 -36.94
CA GLY A 36 2.24 -5.97 -35.50
C GLY A 36 3.65 -5.68 -34.93
N ALA A 37 4.73 -5.72 -35.72
CA ALA A 37 6.04 -5.25 -35.25
C ALA A 37 6.00 -3.73 -35.00
N VAL A 38 5.87 -3.34 -33.72
CA VAL A 38 5.93 -1.93 -33.31
C VAL A 38 7.34 -1.41 -33.63
N PRO A 39 7.49 -0.37 -34.49
CA PRO A 39 8.80 0.18 -34.79
C PRO A 39 9.46 0.70 -33.50
N SER A 40 10.74 0.38 -33.31
CA SER A 40 11.54 0.89 -32.20
C SER A 40 11.65 2.41 -32.35
N CYS A 41 10.92 3.15 -31.50
CA CYS A 41 10.95 4.60 -31.48
C CYS A 41 12.29 5.08 -30.91
N HIS A 42 13.09 5.76 -31.73
CA HIS A 42 14.30 6.45 -31.28
C HIS A 42 13.90 7.86 -30.82
N PRO A 43 14.12 8.22 -29.53
CA PRO A 43 13.78 9.54 -29.03
C PRO A 43 14.64 10.61 -29.73
N SER A 44 14.09 11.80 -29.92
CA SER A 44 14.79 12.91 -30.61
C SER A 44 16.02 13.38 -29.83
N VAL A 45 16.01 13.20 -28.51
CA VAL A 45 17.11 13.51 -27.59
C VAL A 45 17.43 12.27 -26.74
N LEU A 46 18.72 11.97 -26.58
CA LEU A 46 19.19 10.85 -25.78
C LEU A 46 18.69 10.99 -24.33
N SER A 47 17.93 9.99 -23.84
CA SER A 47 17.35 9.97 -22.49
C SER A 47 18.38 10.22 -21.38
N GLY A 48 19.64 9.77 -21.60
CA GLY A 48 20.75 10.03 -20.70
C GLY A 48 21.09 11.52 -20.54
N LEU A 49 21.05 12.30 -21.61
CA LEU A 49 21.35 13.74 -21.57
C LEU A 49 20.27 14.51 -20.79
N LEU A 50 19.01 14.14 -20.96
CA LEU A 50 17.89 14.74 -20.20
C LEU A 50 18.01 14.43 -18.70
N HIS A 51 18.38 13.19 -18.35
CA HIS A 51 18.57 12.79 -16.95
C HIS A 51 19.80 13.44 -16.31
N THR A 52 20.89 13.65 -17.05
CA THR A 52 22.07 14.38 -16.54
C THR A 52 21.75 15.86 -16.32
N CYS A 53 21.04 16.51 -17.25
CA CYS A 53 20.56 17.88 -17.06
C CYS A 53 19.67 18.02 -15.81
N LEU A 54 18.71 17.11 -15.61
CA LEU A 54 17.85 17.10 -14.43
C LEU A 54 18.64 16.85 -13.13
N ALA A 55 19.64 15.97 -13.14
CA ALA A 55 20.50 15.73 -11.99
C ALA A 55 21.38 16.95 -11.64
N VAL A 56 21.91 17.65 -12.65
CA VAL A 56 22.66 18.90 -12.42
C VAL A 56 21.75 19.98 -11.84
N LEU A 57 20.53 20.10 -12.36
CA LEU A 57 19.53 21.05 -11.85
C LEU A 57 19.14 20.74 -10.39
N SER A 58 18.93 19.46 -10.04
CA SER A 58 18.58 19.06 -8.68
C SER A 58 19.71 19.36 -7.68
N VAL A 59 20.97 19.09 -8.06
CA VAL A 59 22.14 19.43 -7.24
C VAL A 59 22.29 20.94 -7.06
N LEU A 60 22.09 21.73 -8.12
CA LEU A 60 22.17 23.19 -8.05
C LEU A 60 21.10 23.78 -7.12
N VAL A 61 19.86 23.29 -7.20
CA VAL A 61 18.79 23.68 -6.27
C VAL A 61 19.13 23.30 -4.83
N LEU A 62 19.72 22.12 -4.59
CA LEU A 62 20.15 21.71 -3.26
C LEU A 62 21.22 22.63 -2.67
N LEU A 63 22.22 23.00 -3.47
CA LEU A 63 23.26 23.94 -3.07
C LEU A 63 22.67 25.32 -2.72
N LEU A 64 21.75 25.82 -3.55
CA LEU A 64 21.03 27.06 -3.28
C LEU A 64 20.22 26.99 -1.97
N LEU A 65 19.49 25.88 -1.74
CA LEU A 65 18.77 25.66 -0.48
C LEU A 65 19.70 25.61 0.73
N ALA A 66 20.87 24.97 0.60
CA ALA A 66 21.86 24.88 1.66
C ALA A 66 22.45 26.25 2.03
N VAL A 67 22.60 27.16 1.05
CA VAL A 67 23.00 28.56 1.27
C VAL A 67 21.86 29.38 1.90
N LEU A 68 20.62 29.18 1.45
CA LEU A 68 19.44 29.84 1.99
C LEU A 68 19.18 29.44 3.45
N MET A 69 19.47 28.19 3.83
CA MET A 69 19.26 27.64 5.15
C MET A 69 20.54 27.71 5.99
N ARG A 70 20.83 28.88 6.56
CA ARG A 70 21.87 29.01 7.59
C ARG A 70 21.38 28.36 8.89
N ARG A 71 22.09 27.35 9.42
CA ARG A 71 21.71 26.67 10.68
C ARG A 71 21.61 27.70 11.82
N ARG A 72 20.50 27.68 12.56
CA ARG A 72 20.40 28.40 13.86
C ARG A 72 21.34 27.75 14.87
N GLN A 73 22.04 28.60 15.62
CA GLN A 73 23.13 28.26 16.54
C GLN A 73 22.67 27.31 17.66
N LEU A 74 23.37 26.18 17.82
CA LEU A 74 23.24 25.30 19.00
C LEU A 74 24.24 25.65 20.12
N ARG A 75 25.26 26.49 19.84
CA ARG A 75 26.20 27.05 20.83
C ARG A 75 26.59 28.49 20.47
N PRO A 76 26.60 29.43 21.43
CA PRO A 76 26.85 30.86 21.17
C PRO A 76 28.32 31.25 20.86
N ARG A 77 29.28 30.31 20.83
CA ARG A 77 30.73 30.64 20.80
C ARG A 77 31.46 30.41 19.47
N CYS A 78 30.83 29.91 18.41
CA CYS A 78 31.48 29.75 17.09
C CYS A 78 30.80 30.63 16.03
N ARG A 79 31.57 31.52 15.39
CA ARG A 79 31.07 32.68 14.61
C ARG A 79 30.58 32.36 13.19
N HIS A 80 30.53 31.10 12.76
CA HIS A 80 30.02 30.70 11.44
C HIS A 80 29.19 29.41 11.53
N GLY A 81 27.87 29.53 11.32
CA GLY A 81 27.00 28.36 11.14
C GLY A 81 27.19 27.80 9.74
N GLY A 82 27.68 26.56 9.64
CA GLY A 82 27.90 25.89 8.35
C GLY A 82 26.59 25.62 7.58
N PRO A 83 26.69 25.33 6.28
CA PRO A 83 25.54 24.97 5.45
C PRO A 83 24.81 23.75 6.03
N GLY A 84 23.48 23.81 6.03
CA GLY A 84 22.62 22.72 6.50
C GLY A 84 21.75 22.22 5.37
N LEU A 85 21.87 20.93 5.04
CA LEU A 85 20.93 20.29 4.12
C LEU A 85 19.54 20.27 4.79
N PRO A 86 18.49 20.86 4.17
CA PRO A 86 17.16 20.88 4.74
C PRO A 86 16.58 19.47 4.82
N SER A 87 15.91 19.12 5.92
CA SER A 87 15.18 17.85 6.01
C SER A 87 14.08 17.81 4.93
N PRO A 88 13.98 16.74 4.13
CA PRO A 88 13.05 16.68 2.99
C PRO A 88 11.60 16.58 3.47
N VAL A 89 11.37 15.93 4.61
CA VAL A 89 10.06 15.77 5.23
C VAL A 89 10.27 15.76 6.74
N ASP A 90 9.48 16.55 7.46
CA ASP A 90 9.38 16.39 8.90
C ASP A 90 8.31 15.34 9.19
N PHE A 91 8.75 14.10 9.41
CA PHE A 91 7.84 12.97 9.67
C PHE A 91 7.14 13.07 11.03
N LEU A 92 7.64 13.91 11.94
CA LEU A 92 7.13 14.06 13.31
C LEU A 92 6.30 15.35 13.46
N ALA A 93 6.52 16.37 12.63
CA ALA A 93 5.66 17.54 12.62
C ALA A 93 4.31 17.24 11.96
N GLY A 94 3.26 17.19 12.77
CA GLY A 94 1.86 17.05 12.32
C GLY A 94 1.29 18.24 11.54
N ASP A 95 2.14 19.12 11.03
CA ASP A 95 1.81 20.48 10.57
C ASP A 95 1.84 20.64 9.04
N MET A 96 2.32 19.64 8.29
CA MET A 96 2.35 19.70 6.82
C MET A 96 1.12 19.06 6.18
N THR A 97 0.64 19.66 5.09
CA THR A 97 -0.30 19.00 4.18
C THR A 97 0.34 17.70 3.70
N TRP A 98 -0.16 16.56 4.19
CA TRP A 98 0.31 15.21 3.88
C TRP A 98 0.41 14.93 2.37
N THR A 99 -0.31 15.72 1.57
CA THR A 99 -0.37 15.66 0.11
C THR A 99 0.99 15.80 -0.59
N VAL A 100 1.90 16.67 -0.10
CA VAL A 100 3.19 16.88 -0.77
C VAL A 100 4.16 15.70 -0.54
N PRO A 101 4.40 15.27 0.71
CA PRO A 101 5.14 14.03 0.95
C PRO A 101 4.53 12.84 0.21
N ALA A 102 3.20 12.68 0.22
CA ALA A 102 2.51 11.60 -0.49
C ALA A 102 2.81 11.61 -2.00
N ALA A 103 2.73 12.78 -2.65
CA ALA A 103 3.05 12.91 -4.06
C ALA A 103 4.53 12.57 -4.37
N VAL A 104 5.48 13.07 -3.57
CA VAL A 104 6.91 12.78 -3.78
C VAL A 104 7.22 11.29 -3.58
N PHE A 105 6.70 10.66 -2.53
CA PHE A 105 6.89 9.23 -2.28
C PHE A 105 6.22 8.36 -3.35
N MET A 106 5.05 8.76 -3.85
CA MET A 106 4.40 8.10 -4.99
C MET A 106 5.24 8.17 -6.26
N VAL A 107 5.85 9.33 -6.57
CA VAL A 107 6.78 9.49 -7.70
C VAL A 107 8.01 8.60 -7.54
N LEU A 108 8.61 8.58 -6.34
CA LEU A 108 9.76 7.73 -6.02
C LEU A 108 9.43 6.26 -6.22
N PHE A 109 8.35 5.78 -5.60
CA PHE A 109 7.93 4.39 -5.69
C PHE A 109 7.60 3.99 -7.13
N SER A 110 6.89 4.83 -7.88
CA SER A 110 6.57 4.57 -9.29
C SER A 110 7.83 4.53 -10.16
N SER A 111 8.82 5.40 -9.90
CA SER A 111 10.12 5.35 -10.58
C SER A 111 10.85 4.04 -10.30
N MET A 112 10.79 3.55 -9.07
CA MET A 112 11.38 2.25 -8.68
C MET A 112 10.65 1.07 -9.33
N CYS A 113 9.31 1.11 -9.42
CA CYS A 113 8.53 0.09 -10.13
C CYS A 113 8.87 0.04 -11.62
N LEU A 114 9.13 1.19 -12.26
CA LEU A 114 9.52 1.25 -13.67
C LEU A 114 10.94 0.74 -13.93
N LEU A 115 11.82 0.72 -12.93
CA LEU A 115 13.19 0.16 -13.04
C LEU A 115 13.22 -1.37 -13.02
N LEU A 116 12.23 -2.03 -12.42
CA LEU A 116 12.23 -3.48 -12.27
C LEU A 116 12.17 -4.20 -13.64
N PRO A 117 11.26 -3.84 -14.56
CA PRO A 117 11.18 -4.45 -15.90
C PRO A 117 12.22 -3.90 -16.89
N ALA A 118 12.86 -2.77 -16.58
CA ALA A 118 13.81 -2.14 -17.49
C ALA A 118 15.09 -2.97 -17.64
N GLU A 119 15.46 -3.22 -18.91
CA GLU A 119 16.73 -3.84 -19.32
C GLU A 119 17.95 -2.96 -18.98
N ASP A 120 17.78 -1.64 -19.05
CA ASP A 120 18.80 -0.65 -18.77
C ASP A 120 18.73 -0.18 -17.31
N ALA A 121 19.79 -0.42 -16.54
CA ALA A 121 19.81 -0.14 -15.11
C ALA A 121 19.83 1.37 -14.78
N LEU A 122 20.51 2.17 -15.59
CA LEU A 122 20.68 3.62 -15.40
C LEU A 122 20.77 4.35 -16.75
N PRO A 123 20.07 5.49 -16.93
CA PRO A 123 20.02 6.22 -18.20
C PRO A 123 21.36 6.83 -18.62
N PHE A 124 22.35 6.88 -17.74
CA PHE A 124 23.70 7.42 -18.01
C PHE A 124 24.74 6.36 -18.38
N LEU A 125 24.45 5.06 -18.19
CA LEU A 125 25.38 4.01 -18.61
C LEU A 125 25.46 3.86 -20.13
N THR A 126 24.40 4.28 -20.86
CA THR A 126 24.41 4.38 -22.32
C THR A 126 25.38 5.45 -22.85
N LEU A 127 25.85 6.38 -22.00
CA LEU A 127 26.89 7.36 -22.36
C LEU A 127 28.31 6.85 -22.05
N ALA A 128 28.44 5.83 -21.18
CA ALA A 128 29.73 5.32 -20.70
C ALA A 128 30.15 3.99 -21.33
N SER A 129 29.34 3.43 -22.24
CA SER A 129 29.72 2.23 -23.00
C SER A 129 30.81 2.59 -24.02
N PHE A 130 32.07 2.50 -23.60
CA PHE A 130 33.20 2.43 -24.51
C PHE A 130 33.17 1.08 -25.23
N PRO A 131 33.43 1.04 -26.55
CA PRO A 131 33.54 -0.23 -27.27
C PRO A 131 34.79 -0.97 -26.78
N SER A 132 34.60 -1.98 -25.93
CA SER A 132 35.67 -2.93 -25.59
C SER A 132 35.79 -3.92 -26.74
N GLY A 133 36.98 -4.01 -27.34
CA GLY A 133 37.28 -4.79 -28.55
C GLY A 133 37.18 -6.31 -28.44
N ASP A 134 36.55 -6.84 -27.40
CA ASP A 134 36.22 -8.26 -27.27
C ASP A 134 34.72 -8.37 -26.99
N GLY A 135 33.98 -8.98 -27.91
CA GLY A 135 32.51 -9.09 -27.96
C GLY A 135 31.84 -9.87 -26.83
N ARG A 136 32.37 -9.81 -25.61
CA ARG A 136 31.76 -10.32 -24.38
C ARG A 136 31.56 -9.17 -23.40
N THR A 137 30.40 -8.53 -23.46
CA THR A 137 29.95 -7.64 -22.39
C THR A 137 29.63 -8.49 -21.15
N VAL A 138 30.61 -8.66 -20.25
CA VAL A 138 30.38 -9.27 -18.95
C VAL A 138 29.44 -8.36 -18.16
N THR A 139 28.24 -8.86 -17.93
CA THR A 139 27.12 -8.15 -17.32
C THR A 139 27.34 -7.89 -15.84
N LEU A 140 27.99 -6.77 -15.51
CA LEU A 140 27.93 -6.18 -14.16
C LEU A 140 26.53 -5.58 -13.86
N ARG A 141 25.44 -6.21 -14.33
CA ARG A 141 24.07 -5.65 -14.41
C ARG A 141 23.40 -5.47 -13.04
N GLY A 142 23.75 -6.32 -12.07
CA GLY A 142 23.24 -6.29 -10.69
C GLY A 142 23.59 -5.02 -9.89
N PRO A 143 24.88 -4.66 -9.70
CA PRO A 143 25.27 -3.53 -8.87
C PRO A 143 24.74 -2.17 -9.34
N TRP A 144 24.57 -1.98 -10.66
CA TRP A 144 24.02 -0.72 -11.20
C TRP A 144 22.55 -0.51 -10.86
N LYS A 145 21.75 -1.59 -10.80
CA LYS A 145 20.35 -1.47 -10.33
C LYS A 145 20.29 -1.08 -8.86
N ILE A 146 21.23 -1.53 -8.03
CA ILE A 146 21.34 -1.12 -6.62
C ILE A 146 21.68 0.38 -6.53
N LEU A 147 22.60 0.87 -7.37
CA LEU A 147 22.92 2.30 -7.42
C LEU A 147 21.72 3.15 -7.89
N ALA A 148 20.89 2.62 -8.78
CA ALA A 148 19.64 3.26 -9.20
C ALA A 148 18.68 3.50 -8.03
N LEU A 149 18.60 2.57 -7.07
CA LEU A 149 17.77 2.74 -5.86
C LEU A 149 18.19 3.95 -5.02
N LEU A 150 19.46 4.35 -5.09
CA LEU A 150 19.99 5.53 -4.40
C LEU A 150 19.86 6.82 -5.24
N TYR A 151 19.95 6.69 -6.56
CA TYR A 151 19.88 7.81 -7.51
C TYR A 151 18.53 8.52 -7.51
N TYR A 152 17.41 7.78 -7.63
CA TYR A 152 16.08 8.42 -7.70
C TYR A 152 15.69 9.21 -6.44
N PRO A 153 15.93 8.69 -5.22
CA PRO A 153 15.81 9.49 -4.00
C PRO A 153 16.63 10.78 -4.05
N ALA A 154 17.88 10.73 -4.49
CA ALA A 154 18.73 11.92 -4.61
C ALA A 154 18.20 12.92 -5.64
N LEU A 155 17.68 12.42 -6.78
CA LEU A 155 17.11 13.24 -7.85
C LEU A 155 15.88 14.04 -7.39
N TYR A 156 14.95 13.39 -6.68
CA TYR A 156 13.70 14.03 -6.24
C TYR A 156 13.76 14.66 -4.83
N TYR A 157 14.86 14.46 -4.10
CA TYR A 157 15.08 15.06 -2.77
C TYR A 157 14.85 16.59 -2.73
N PRO A 158 15.37 17.40 -3.67
CA PRO A 158 15.14 18.85 -3.63
C PRO A 158 13.67 19.26 -3.77
N LEU A 159 12.81 18.47 -4.43
CA LEU A 159 11.38 18.74 -4.46
C LEU A 159 10.83 18.69 -3.03
N ALA A 160 11.06 17.59 -2.30
CA ALA A 160 10.61 17.47 -0.92
C ALA A 160 11.19 18.59 -0.03
N ALA A 161 12.49 18.86 -0.14
CA ALA A 161 13.16 19.92 0.62
C ALA A 161 12.60 21.33 0.35
N CYS A 162 12.28 21.68 -0.89
CA CYS A 162 11.66 22.97 -1.22
C CYS A 162 10.31 23.17 -0.52
N ALA A 163 9.58 22.10 -0.23
CA ALA A 163 8.29 22.18 0.44
C ALA A 163 8.40 22.41 1.96
N THR A 164 9.52 22.02 2.59
CA THR A 164 9.72 22.23 4.03
C THR A 164 10.19 23.63 4.36
N VAL A 165 10.91 24.29 3.43
CA VAL A 165 11.41 25.65 3.59
C VAL A 165 10.30 26.67 3.33
N ARG A 166 9.87 27.39 4.38
CA ARG A 166 8.80 28.40 4.32
C ARG A 166 9.29 29.76 3.81
N HIS A 167 9.96 29.77 2.65
CA HIS A 167 10.46 30.97 2.01
C HIS A 167 9.96 31.07 0.57
N GLY A 168 9.65 32.28 0.08
CA GLY A 168 9.16 32.47 -1.30
C GLY A 168 10.15 31.94 -2.35
N ALA A 169 11.45 32.15 -2.15
CA ALA A 169 12.50 31.62 -3.03
C ALA A 169 12.51 30.08 -3.12
N ALA A 170 12.20 29.37 -2.03
CA ALA A 170 12.15 27.90 -2.06
C ALA A 170 10.94 27.39 -2.87
N HIS A 171 9.80 28.07 -2.78
CA HIS A 171 8.64 27.74 -3.61
C HIS A 171 8.88 28.06 -5.10
N LEU A 172 9.62 29.13 -5.41
CA LEU A 172 10.05 29.44 -6.78
C LEU A 172 10.97 28.36 -7.35
N LEU A 173 12.02 27.98 -6.60
CA LEU A 173 12.93 26.90 -6.99
C LEU A 173 12.19 25.57 -7.14
N GLY A 174 11.26 25.25 -6.23
CA GLY A 174 10.39 24.08 -6.31
C GLY A 174 9.49 24.08 -7.56
N SER A 175 8.92 25.23 -7.94
CA SER A 175 8.10 25.34 -9.15
C SER A 175 8.91 25.05 -10.42
N MET A 176 10.08 25.67 -10.57
CA MET A 176 10.97 25.45 -11.71
C MET A 176 11.40 23.98 -11.82
N LEU A 177 11.80 23.38 -10.69
CA LEU A 177 12.21 21.98 -10.66
C LEU A 177 11.06 21.02 -10.98
N SER A 178 9.86 21.27 -10.42
CA SER A 178 8.68 20.43 -10.69
C SER A 178 8.23 20.49 -12.15
N TRP A 179 8.30 21.67 -12.78
CA TRP A 179 7.97 21.87 -14.19
C TRP A 179 9.01 21.21 -15.10
N ALA A 180 10.30 21.30 -14.77
CA ALA A 180 11.35 20.61 -15.51
C ALA A 180 11.15 19.09 -15.49
N HIS A 181 10.96 18.50 -14.30
CA HIS A 181 10.72 17.05 -14.20
C HIS A 181 9.42 16.62 -14.89
N PHE A 182 8.33 17.35 -14.69
CA PHE A 182 7.04 17.03 -15.33
C PHE A 182 7.13 17.16 -16.85
N GLY A 183 7.71 18.25 -17.34
CA GLY A 183 7.86 18.53 -18.77
C GLY A 183 8.71 17.47 -19.48
N VAL A 184 9.87 17.12 -18.91
CA VAL A 184 10.74 16.07 -19.48
C VAL A 184 10.04 14.71 -19.50
N GLN A 185 9.35 14.34 -18.42
CA GLN A 185 8.65 13.05 -18.34
C GLN A 185 7.46 12.98 -19.32
N VAL A 186 6.69 14.06 -19.48
CA VAL A 186 5.61 14.13 -20.47
C VAL A 186 6.17 14.09 -21.89
N TRP A 187 7.23 14.87 -22.16
CA TRP A 187 7.87 14.94 -23.46
C TRP A 187 8.38 13.57 -23.94
N GLN A 188 9.13 12.86 -23.10
CA GLN A 188 9.66 11.52 -23.42
C GLN A 188 8.56 10.50 -23.77
N ARG A 189 7.36 10.65 -23.20
CA ARG A 189 6.23 9.73 -23.46
C ARG A 189 5.30 10.20 -24.58
N ALA A 190 5.32 11.48 -24.91
CA ALA A 190 4.64 12.02 -26.08
C ALA A 190 5.37 11.66 -27.38
N GLU A 191 6.71 11.68 -27.38
CA GLU A 191 7.51 11.28 -28.55
C GLU A 191 7.40 9.79 -28.85
N CYS A 192 7.51 8.94 -27.81
CA CYS A 192 7.49 7.49 -27.95
C CYS A 192 6.41 6.87 -27.05
N PRO A 193 5.12 6.94 -27.43
CA PRO A 193 4.05 6.35 -26.64
C PRO A 193 4.04 4.81 -26.71
N GLN A 194 4.68 4.24 -27.74
CA GLN A 194 4.67 2.80 -28.01
C GLN A 194 6.03 2.18 -27.70
N THR A 195 6.06 1.17 -26.82
CA THR A 195 7.30 0.47 -26.44
C THR A 195 7.13 -1.05 -26.60
N PRO A 196 8.08 -1.78 -27.21
CA PRO A 196 7.93 -3.20 -27.51
C PRO A 196 8.12 -4.14 -26.30
N GLN A 197 8.51 -3.65 -25.12
CA GLN A 197 8.96 -4.49 -24.00
C GLN A 197 7.93 -5.50 -23.48
N ILE A 198 6.67 -5.09 -23.25
CA ILE A 198 5.63 -5.98 -22.68
C ILE A 198 4.33 -5.82 -23.47
N HIS A 199 3.90 -4.58 -23.69
CA HIS A 199 2.73 -4.25 -24.49
C HIS A 199 2.83 -2.83 -25.02
N LYS A 200 2.12 -2.56 -26.13
CA LYS A 200 2.16 -1.30 -26.88
C LYS A 200 2.13 -0.07 -25.98
N TYR A 201 1.23 -0.01 -24.99
CA TYR A 201 1.06 1.16 -24.10
C TYR A 201 1.53 0.96 -22.65
N TYR A 202 2.24 -0.15 -22.34
CA TYR A 202 2.62 -0.47 -20.96
C TYR A 202 3.39 0.65 -20.26
N SER A 203 4.44 1.17 -20.93
CA SER A 203 5.30 2.23 -20.37
C SER A 203 4.48 3.48 -19.99
N LEU A 204 3.51 3.87 -20.81
CA LEU A 204 2.65 5.01 -20.57
C LEU A 204 1.72 4.76 -19.38
N LEU A 205 1.00 3.64 -19.35
CA LEU A 205 0.10 3.30 -18.24
C LEU A 205 0.85 3.17 -16.91
N ALA A 206 2.00 2.49 -16.90
CA ALA A 206 2.80 2.31 -15.69
C ALA A 206 3.36 3.63 -15.14
N SER A 207 3.53 4.65 -15.99
CA SER A 207 3.97 5.99 -15.57
C SER A 207 2.86 6.92 -15.07
N LEU A 208 1.58 6.52 -15.17
CA LEU A 208 0.47 7.39 -14.76
C LEU A 208 0.57 7.87 -13.30
N PRO A 209 0.86 7.03 -12.29
CA PRO A 209 1.02 7.51 -10.91
C PRO A 209 2.19 8.49 -10.75
N LEU A 210 3.26 8.31 -11.52
CA LEU A 210 4.40 9.23 -11.55
C LEU A 210 4.01 10.60 -12.13
N LEU A 211 3.31 10.61 -13.27
CA LEU A 211 2.82 11.84 -13.91
C LEU A 211 1.79 12.56 -13.04
N LEU A 212 0.90 11.83 -12.37
CA LEU A 212 -0.06 12.39 -11.42
C LEU A 212 0.63 13.07 -10.23
N GLY A 213 1.68 12.44 -9.68
CA GLY A 213 2.44 13.02 -8.57
C GLY A 213 3.21 14.28 -8.97
N LEU A 214 3.90 14.25 -10.11
CA LEU A 214 4.62 15.41 -10.64
C LEU A 214 3.65 16.53 -11.07
N GLY A 215 2.51 16.18 -11.67
CA GLY A 215 1.45 17.13 -12.04
C GLY A 215 0.81 17.79 -10.83
N PHE A 216 0.61 17.05 -9.73
CA PHE A 216 0.16 17.64 -8.46
C PHE A 216 1.18 18.65 -7.92
N LEU A 217 2.47 18.30 -7.94
CA LEU A 217 3.54 19.18 -7.47
C LEU A 217 3.68 20.43 -8.34
N SER A 218 3.57 20.28 -9.67
CA SER A 218 3.66 21.39 -10.62
C SER A 218 2.55 22.44 -10.46
N LEU A 219 1.40 22.05 -9.93
CA LEU A 219 0.31 22.96 -9.54
C LEU A 219 0.48 23.47 -8.10
N TRP A 220 0.95 22.64 -7.18
CA TRP A 220 1.04 22.98 -5.76
C TRP A 220 2.09 24.08 -5.48
N TYR A 221 3.30 23.98 -6.03
CA TYR A 221 4.36 24.99 -5.77
C TYR A 221 3.96 26.40 -6.24
N PRO A 222 3.45 26.61 -7.47
CA PRO A 222 3.01 27.93 -7.90
C PRO A 222 1.88 28.50 -7.05
N VAL A 223 0.89 27.67 -6.65
CA VAL A 223 -0.20 28.11 -5.79
C VAL A 223 0.33 28.58 -4.43
N GLN A 224 1.31 27.87 -3.85
CA GLN A 224 1.93 28.29 -2.60
C GLN A 224 2.81 29.54 -2.77
N LEU A 225 3.52 29.67 -3.89
CA LEU A 225 4.27 30.87 -4.22
C LEU A 225 3.35 32.10 -4.28
N VAL A 226 2.23 32.00 -5.02
CA VAL A 226 1.22 33.07 -5.11
C VAL A 226 0.63 33.38 -3.73
N ARG A 227 0.35 32.37 -2.90
CA ARG A 227 -0.11 32.58 -1.52
C ARG A 227 0.94 33.27 -0.65
N SER A 228 2.22 32.95 -0.83
CA SER A 228 3.32 33.56 -0.08
C SER A 228 3.51 35.04 -0.46
N ILE A 229 3.24 35.41 -1.71
CA ILE A 229 3.29 36.79 -2.19
C ILE A 229 2.03 37.56 -1.74
N ARG A 230 0.84 36.94 -1.82
CA ARG A 230 -0.44 37.58 -1.43
C ARG A 230 -0.61 37.76 0.07
N ARG A 231 -0.01 36.91 0.91
CA ARG A 231 -0.08 37.04 2.37
C ARG A 231 1.22 37.68 2.88
N ARG A 232 1.17 38.94 3.35
CA ARG A 232 2.22 39.48 4.24
C ARG A 232 2.48 38.44 5.36
N PRO A 233 3.74 38.27 5.81
CA PRO A 233 4.16 37.15 6.67
C PRO A 233 3.53 37.28 8.07
N ARG A 234 2.27 36.87 8.20
CA ARG A 234 1.65 36.62 9.50
C ARG A 234 2.02 35.19 9.86
N ALA A 235 2.85 35.05 10.89
CA ALA A 235 3.34 33.78 11.45
C ALA A 235 2.18 32.81 11.77
N GLY A 236 1.75 32.05 10.76
CA GLY A 236 0.42 31.47 10.72
C GLY A 236 0.35 29.95 10.89
N SER A 237 1.46 29.24 11.03
CA SER A 237 1.40 27.79 11.28
C SER A 237 1.48 27.42 12.77
N GLU A 238 2.22 28.17 13.60
CA GLU A 238 2.20 27.95 15.06
C GLU A 238 0.77 28.09 15.63
N GLY A 239 -0.06 28.93 15.00
CA GLY A 239 -1.48 29.07 15.32
C GLY A 239 -2.34 27.87 14.92
N LEU A 240 -2.05 27.19 13.79
CA LEU A 240 -2.88 26.11 13.26
C LEU A 240 -2.68 24.80 14.03
N GLN A 241 -1.45 24.49 14.45
CA GLN A 241 -1.13 23.33 15.29
C GLN A 241 -1.69 23.47 16.71
N SER A 242 -1.71 24.69 17.26
CA SER A 242 -2.35 24.98 18.55
C SER A 242 -3.86 24.69 18.51
N SER A 243 -4.55 25.09 17.44
CA SER A 243 -6.00 24.89 17.30
C SER A 243 -6.38 23.41 17.33
N TYR A 244 -5.64 22.55 16.62
CA TYR A 244 -6.02 21.15 16.47
C TYR A 244 -5.78 20.32 17.74
N SER A 245 -4.64 20.54 18.38
CA SER A 245 -4.27 19.86 19.63
C SER A 245 -5.14 20.35 20.80
N GLU A 246 -5.54 21.62 20.80
CA GLU A 246 -6.54 22.17 21.72
C GLU A 246 -7.92 21.54 21.51
N ASP A 247 -8.38 21.36 20.25
CA ASP A 247 -9.66 20.71 19.95
C ASP A 247 -9.70 19.23 20.35
N TYR A 248 -8.58 18.52 20.21
CA TYR A 248 -8.44 17.15 20.73
C TYR A 248 -8.64 17.11 22.25
N LEU A 249 -7.93 17.98 22.98
CA LEU A 249 -8.02 18.04 24.43
C LEU A 249 -9.42 18.47 24.89
N ARG A 250 -10.03 19.45 24.21
CA ARG A 250 -11.41 19.86 24.47
C ARG A 250 -12.36 18.69 24.28
N THR A 251 -12.21 17.92 23.21
CA THR A 251 -13.04 16.74 22.95
C THR A 251 -12.85 15.69 24.05
N LEU A 252 -11.61 15.40 24.47
CA LEU A 252 -11.32 14.44 25.53
C LEU A 252 -11.94 14.85 26.87
N LEU A 253 -11.83 16.12 27.26
CA LEU A 253 -12.39 16.65 28.49
C LEU A 253 -13.92 16.75 28.44
N CYS A 254 -14.49 17.14 27.30
CA CYS A 254 -15.94 17.26 27.11
C CYS A 254 -16.65 15.91 26.90
N ARG A 255 -15.94 14.85 26.49
CA ARG A 255 -16.52 13.51 26.28
C ARG A 255 -17.20 12.96 27.53
N LYS A 256 -16.68 13.29 28.72
CA LYS A 256 -17.28 12.91 30.02
C LYS A 256 -18.67 13.51 30.23
N LYS A 257 -18.99 14.63 29.55
CA LYS A 257 -20.29 15.30 29.61
C LYS A 257 -21.35 14.66 28.69
N LEU A 258 -20.95 13.87 27.68
CA LEU A 258 -21.84 13.30 26.66
C LEU A 258 -22.14 11.81 26.88
N ALA A 259 -21.34 11.10 27.67
CA ALA A 259 -21.51 9.67 27.94
C ALA A 259 -22.73 9.31 28.82
N SER A 260 -23.55 10.30 29.23
CA SER A 260 -24.78 10.09 29.99
C SER A 260 -26.01 9.82 29.11
N SER A 261 -25.88 9.72 27.77
CA SER A 261 -27.00 9.35 26.92
C SER A 261 -27.28 7.84 26.97
N SER A 262 -28.51 7.52 27.37
CA SER A 262 -29.11 6.19 27.55
C SER A 262 -28.69 5.12 26.52
N ARG A 263 -28.40 3.91 27.01
CA ARG A 263 -28.32 2.69 26.19
C ARG A 263 -29.68 2.43 25.54
N ALA A 264 -29.81 2.74 24.25
CA ALA A 264 -31.00 2.37 23.48
C ALA A 264 -31.09 0.83 23.39
N SER A 265 -32.25 0.31 23.80
CA SER A 265 -32.54 -1.11 23.94
C SER A 265 -32.93 -1.78 22.62
N LYS A 266 -32.58 -3.07 22.51
CA LYS A 266 -33.06 -4.11 21.57
C LYS A 266 -32.92 -3.77 20.08
N HIS A 267 -31.79 -4.19 19.52
CA HIS A 267 -31.50 -4.09 18.09
C HIS A 267 -31.63 -5.44 17.38
N GLY A 268 -32.49 -5.51 16.35
CA GLY A 268 -32.62 -6.64 15.42
C GLY A 268 -31.36 -6.86 14.58
N PHE A 269 -31.32 -7.97 13.84
CA PHE A 269 -30.14 -8.44 13.08
C PHE A 269 -29.56 -7.35 12.16
N LEU A 270 -30.41 -6.58 11.46
CA LEU A 270 -29.99 -5.49 10.57
C LEU A 270 -29.29 -4.35 11.30
N SER A 271 -29.77 -3.96 12.48
CA SER A 271 -29.09 -2.96 13.30
C SER A 271 -27.78 -3.47 13.90
N ARG A 272 -27.63 -4.78 14.12
CA ARG A 272 -26.36 -5.39 14.54
C ARG A 272 -25.35 -5.44 13.39
N ALA A 273 -25.79 -5.77 12.18
CA ALA A 273 -24.98 -5.70 10.96
C ALA A 273 -24.56 -4.26 10.64
N TRP A 274 -25.47 -3.29 10.75
CA TRP A 274 -25.18 -1.86 10.56
C TRP A 274 -24.20 -1.32 11.60
N VAL A 275 -24.31 -1.73 12.86
CA VAL A 275 -23.34 -1.36 13.91
C VAL A 275 -21.97 -2.00 13.66
N SER A 276 -21.91 -3.26 13.22
CA SER A 276 -20.65 -3.90 12.82
C SER A 276 -20.02 -3.21 11.61
N TYR A 277 -20.80 -2.87 10.58
CA TYR A 277 -20.34 -2.12 9.41
C TYR A 277 -19.82 -0.73 9.77
N ARG A 278 -20.54 -0.02 10.65
CA ARG A 278 -20.11 1.30 11.17
C ARG A 278 -18.84 1.21 12.01
N ASN A 279 -18.58 0.09 12.68
CA ASN A 279 -17.33 -0.15 13.41
C ASN A 279 -16.17 -0.49 12.45
N TYR A 280 -16.44 -1.00 11.25
CA TYR A 280 -15.44 -1.27 10.22
C TYR A 280 -15.01 0.02 9.50
N ILE A 281 -15.93 0.97 9.30
CA ILE A 281 -15.59 2.29 8.75
C ILE A 281 -14.92 3.13 9.84
N TYR A 282 -13.67 3.54 9.60
CA TYR A 282 -13.00 4.49 10.48
C TYR A 282 -13.79 5.79 10.56
N THR A 283 -14.31 6.10 11.74
CA THR A 283 -14.93 7.39 12.03
C THR A 283 -13.84 8.33 12.56
N PRO A 284 -13.46 9.38 11.81
CA PRO A 284 -12.38 10.27 12.23
C PRO A 284 -12.73 10.97 13.55
N GLN A 285 -11.88 10.79 14.56
CA GLN A 285 -12.01 11.53 15.81
C GLN A 285 -11.71 13.02 15.57
N ARG A 286 -12.61 13.89 16.04
CA ARG A 286 -12.39 15.34 16.00
C ARG A 286 -11.12 15.67 16.79
N GLY A 287 -10.17 16.35 16.14
CA GLY A 287 -8.87 16.69 16.74
C GLY A 287 -7.82 15.57 16.71
N PHE A 288 -8.08 14.39 16.14
CA PHE A 288 -7.04 13.36 15.93
C PHE A 288 -6.62 13.18 14.45
N ARG A 289 -5.34 13.45 14.16
CA ARG A 289 -4.73 13.31 12.83
C ARG A 289 -3.95 12.02 12.77
N LEU A 290 -4.08 11.32 11.65
CA LEU A 290 -3.25 10.15 11.37
C LEU A 290 -1.78 10.57 11.21
N PRO A 291 -0.82 9.82 11.77
CA PRO A 291 0.61 9.99 11.52
C PRO A 291 0.92 10.01 10.02
N LEU A 292 1.83 10.90 9.60
CA LEU A 292 2.21 11.06 8.19
C LEU A 292 2.69 9.74 7.57
N LYS A 293 3.49 8.96 8.31
CA LYS A 293 4.01 7.66 7.87
C LYS A 293 2.91 6.66 7.53
N LEU A 294 1.79 6.66 8.26
CA LEU A 294 0.64 5.79 7.96
C LEU A 294 -0.07 6.23 6.68
N VAL A 295 -0.25 7.55 6.49
CA VAL A 295 -0.83 8.10 5.26
C VAL A 295 0.05 7.76 4.05
N LEU A 296 1.38 7.93 4.19
CA LEU A 296 2.35 7.57 3.16
C LEU A 296 2.27 6.07 2.82
N SER A 297 2.27 5.20 3.83
CA SER A 297 2.13 3.76 3.62
C SER A 297 0.86 3.41 2.84
N ALA A 298 -0.30 3.97 3.20
CA ALA A 298 -1.55 3.74 2.47
C ALA A 298 -1.48 4.21 1.01
N THR A 299 -0.90 5.39 0.75
CA THR A 299 -0.75 5.90 -0.62
C THR A 299 0.18 5.02 -1.47
N LEU A 300 1.27 4.53 -0.88
CA LEU A 300 2.21 3.63 -1.54
C LEU A 300 1.57 2.28 -1.82
N THR A 301 0.82 1.71 -0.87
CA THR A 301 0.07 0.45 -1.08
C THR A 301 -0.93 0.60 -2.23
N GLY A 302 -1.67 1.71 -2.30
CA GLY A 302 -2.56 1.99 -3.44
C GLY A 302 -1.83 2.02 -4.78
N SER A 303 -0.67 2.67 -4.83
CA SER A 303 0.17 2.67 -6.05
C SER A 303 0.74 1.29 -6.39
N ALA A 304 1.12 0.49 -5.39
CA ALA A 304 1.62 -0.88 -5.58
C ALA A 304 0.54 -1.80 -6.16
N ILE A 305 -0.69 -1.73 -5.62
CA ILE A 305 -1.84 -2.48 -6.13
C ILE A 305 -2.08 -2.13 -7.60
N TYR A 306 -2.05 -0.83 -7.94
CA TYR A 306 -2.20 -0.40 -9.33
C TYR A 306 -1.12 -0.99 -10.25
N GLN A 307 0.16 -0.93 -9.84
CA GLN A 307 1.28 -1.44 -10.65
C GLN A 307 1.19 -2.96 -10.85
N VAL A 308 0.89 -3.72 -9.80
CA VAL A 308 0.76 -5.19 -9.89
C VAL A 308 -0.46 -5.58 -10.73
N ALA A 309 -1.60 -4.91 -10.54
CA ALA A 309 -2.80 -5.17 -11.34
C ALA A 309 -2.57 -4.88 -12.83
N LEU A 310 -1.89 -3.78 -13.14
CA LEU A 310 -1.51 -3.43 -14.50
C LEU A 310 -0.58 -4.48 -15.11
N LEU A 311 0.43 -4.93 -14.36
CA LEU A 311 1.37 -5.95 -14.83
C LEU A 311 0.67 -7.28 -15.12
N LEU A 312 -0.24 -7.72 -14.25
CA LEU A 312 -1.03 -8.94 -14.46
C LEU A 312 -1.93 -8.81 -15.70
N LEU A 313 -2.63 -7.69 -15.84
CA LEU A 313 -3.50 -7.45 -17.00
C LEU A 313 -2.71 -7.45 -18.30
N VAL A 314 -1.60 -6.72 -18.33
CA VAL A 314 -0.79 -6.49 -19.54
C VAL A 314 0.12 -7.67 -19.86
N GLY A 315 0.51 -8.49 -18.88
CA GLY A 315 1.29 -9.71 -19.11
C GLY A 315 0.42 -10.88 -19.59
N VAL A 316 -0.78 -11.04 -19.04
CA VAL A 316 -1.60 -12.23 -19.28
C VAL A 316 -2.56 -12.06 -20.45
N VAL A 317 -3.19 -10.90 -20.62
CA VAL A 317 -4.18 -10.72 -21.71
C VAL A 317 -3.54 -10.83 -23.10
N PRO A 318 -2.42 -10.14 -23.41
CA PRO A 318 -1.82 -10.23 -24.75
C PRO A 318 -1.21 -11.60 -25.05
N THR A 319 -0.69 -12.30 -24.04
CA THR A 319 -0.15 -13.66 -24.24
C THR A 319 -1.27 -14.64 -24.60
N ILE A 320 -2.44 -14.55 -23.94
CA ILE A 320 -3.61 -15.36 -24.30
C ILE A 320 -4.14 -14.99 -25.69
N GLN A 321 -4.17 -13.70 -26.05
CA GLN A 321 -4.60 -13.26 -27.38
C GLN A 321 -3.66 -13.79 -28.48
N ARG A 322 -2.33 -13.73 -28.29
CA ARG A 322 -1.36 -14.32 -29.23
C ARG A 322 -1.53 -15.83 -29.33
N MET A 323 -1.67 -16.51 -28.20
CA MET A 323 -1.91 -17.95 -28.16
C MET A 323 -3.17 -18.29 -28.95
N ARG A 324 -4.29 -17.59 -28.75
CA ARG A 324 -5.54 -17.82 -29.49
C ARG A 324 -5.40 -17.59 -30.99
N ALA A 325 -4.71 -16.52 -31.40
CA ALA A 325 -4.50 -16.21 -32.80
C ALA A 325 -3.63 -17.26 -33.51
N GLY A 326 -2.63 -17.81 -32.82
CA GLY A 326 -1.72 -18.84 -33.33
C GLY A 326 -2.27 -20.28 -33.36
N ILE A 327 -3.52 -20.51 -32.95
CA ILE A 327 -4.11 -21.86 -32.98
C ILE A 327 -4.50 -22.25 -34.41
N THR A 328 -3.72 -23.16 -34.97
CA THR A 328 -3.95 -23.89 -36.22
C THR A 328 -4.37 -25.33 -35.93
N THR A 329 -4.63 -26.09 -37.00
CA THR A 329 -4.96 -27.52 -36.93
C THR A 329 -3.86 -28.40 -36.32
N ASP A 330 -2.64 -27.87 -36.17
CA ASP A 330 -1.48 -28.62 -35.66
C ASP A 330 -1.61 -28.96 -34.16
N ILE A 331 -2.38 -28.15 -33.43
CA ILE A 331 -2.74 -28.42 -32.04
C ILE A 331 -3.56 -29.70 -31.91
N CYS A 332 -4.34 -30.07 -32.92
CA CYS A 332 -5.09 -31.33 -32.92
C CYS A 332 -4.14 -32.54 -32.97
N TYR A 333 -3.02 -32.45 -33.70
CA TYR A 333 -2.01 -33.52 -33.73
C TYR A 333 -1.22 -33.60 -32.42
N LEU A 334 -0.91 -32.46 -31.79
CA LEU A 334 -0.29 -32.43 -30.47
C LEU A 334 -1.20 -33.06 -29.40
N LEU A 335 -2.47 -32.69 -29.37
CA LEU A 335 -3.47 -33.25 -28.44
C LEU A 335 -3.64 -34.76 -28.64
N ALA A 336 -3.64 -35.23 -29.89
CA ALA A 336 -3.64 -36.66 -30.20
C ALA A 336 -2.37 -37.36 -29.71
N GLY A 337 -1.20 -36.72 -29.80
CA GLY A 337 0.05 -37.22 -29.23
C GLY A 337 0.05 -37.34 -27.70
N PHE A 338 -0.76 -36.52 -27.01
CA PHE A 338 -1.03 -36.63 -25.57
C PHE A 338 -2.18 -37.59 -25.23
N GLY A 339 -2.77 -38.26 -26.22
CA GLY A 339 -3.88 -39.22 -26.03
C GLY A 339 -5.24 -38.59 -25.78
N ILE A 340 -5.42 -37.30 -26.07
CA ILE A 340 -6.68 -36.57 -25.86
C ILE A 340 -7.40 -36.40 -27.20
N LEU A 341 -8.39 -37.25 -27.48
CA LEU A 341 -9.29 -37.12 -28.63
C LEU A 341 -10.57 -36.38 -28.21
N LEU A 342 -10.75 -35.13 -28.66
CA LEU A 342 -11.94 -34.33 -28.33
C LEU A 342 -13.11 -34.53 -29.30
N SER A 343 -12.85 -34.62 -30.62
CA SER A 343 -13.85 -34.84 -31.68
C SER A 343 -13.13 -35.36 -32.95
N GLU A 344 -13.84 -36.05 -33.84
CA GLU A 344 -13.30 -36.49 -35.15
C GLU A 344 -13.05 -35.31 -36.10
N ASP A 345 -13.79 -34.22 -35.91
CA ASP A 345 -13.70 -33.04 -36.77
C ASP A 345 -12.66 -32.03 -36.27
N LYS A 346 -11.55 -31.91 -36.99
CA LYS A 346 -10.38 -31.10 -36.59
C LYS A 346 -10.71 -29.60 -36.49
N GLN A 347 -11.67 -29.11 -37.28
CA GLN A 347 -12.11 -27.71 -37.25
C GLN A 347 -12.94 -27.40 -36.00
N GLU A 348 -13.75 -28.35 -35.53
CA GLU A 348 -14.53 -28.23 -34.31
C GLU A 348 -13.63 -28.16 -33.06
N VAL A 349 -12.57 -28.98 -33.03
CA VAL A 349 -11.57 -28.95 -31.95
C VAL A 349 -10.86 -27.59 -31.87
N VAL A 350 -10.45 -27.03 -33.02
CA VAL A 350 -9.86 -25.67 -33.06
C VAL A 350 -10.85 -24.62 -32.56
N GLY A 351 -12.13 -24.72 -32.94
CA GLY A 351 -13.19 -23.84 -32.45
C GLY A 351 -13.38 -23.92 -30.93
N LEU A 352 -13.41 -25.14 -30.38
CA LEU A 352 -13.51 -25.37 -28.93
C LEU A 352 -12.32 -24.81 -28.17
N VAL A 353 -11.08 -25.09 -28.61
CA VAL A 353 -9.88 -24.57 -27.93
C VAL A 353 -9.83 -23.04 -28.00
N LYS A 354 -10.17 -22.43 -29.14
CA LYS A 354 -10.29 -20.97 -29.27
C LYS A 354 -11.39 -20.40 -28.37
N TYR A 355 -12.51 -21.10 -28.18
CA TYR A 355 -13.60 -20.72 -27.27
C TYR A 355 -13.23 -20.86 -25.78
N TYR A 356 -12.43 -21.85 -25.39
CA TYR A 356 -11.94 -21.97 -24.01
C TYR A 356 -10.91 -20.90 -23.68
N LEU A 357 -10.00 -20.57 -24.61
CA LEU A 357 -9.10 -19.41 -24.46
C LEU A 357 -9.86 -18.09 -24.51
N TRP A 358 -10.86 -18.01 -25.40
CA TRP A 358 -12.10 -17.23 -25.29
C TRP A 358 -12.50 -16.75 -23.89
N ALA A 359 -13.08 -17.73 -23.20
CA ALA A 359 -13.59 -17.67 -21.86
C ALA A 359 -12.50 -17.44 -20.81
N LEU A 360 -11.27 -17.92 -20.99
CA LEU A 360 -10.16 -17.68 -20.04
C LEU A 360 -9.72 -16.22 -20.03
N GLU A 361 -9.57 -15.59 -21.20
CA GLU A 361 -9.30 -14.15 -21.31
C GLU A 361 -10.42 -13.33 -20.66
N GLY A 362 -11.66 -13.65 -21.02
CA GLY A 362 -12.86 -13.06 -20.42
C GLY A 362 -12.86 -13.23 -18.90
N LEU A 363 -12.61 -14.45 -18.42
CA LEU A 363 -12.58 -14.79 -17.00
C LEU A 363 -11.46 -14.09 -16.25
N LEU A 364 -10.29 -13.84 -16.83
CA LEU A 364 -9.18 -13.16 -16.14
C LEU A 364 -9.40 -11.65 -16.03
N VAL A 365 -9.84 -11.01 -17.11
CA VAL A 365 -10.23 -9.59 -17.09
C VAL A 365 -11.41 -9.40 -16.15
N GLN A 366 -12.39 -10.31 -16.26
CA GLN A 366 -13.53 -10.38 -15.38
C GLN A 366 -13.09 -10.71 -13.95
N GLN A 367 -12.11 -11.57 -13.67
CA GLN A 367 -11.65 -11.91 -12.31
C GLN A 367 -10.87 -10.78 -11.67
N ILE A 368 -10.20 -9.90 -12.44
CA ILE A 368 -9.57 -8.69 -11.89
C ILE A 368 -10.63 -7.65 -11.53
N ILE A 369 -11.60 -7.42 -12.44
CA ILE A 369 -12.73 -6.50 -12.22
C ILE A 369 -13.65 -7.03 -11.11
N PHE A 370 -13.95 -8.31 -11.14
CA PHE A 370 -14.70 -9.02 -10.12
C PHE A 370 -13.87 -9.20 -8.86
N PHE A 371 -12.55 -9.33 -8.80
CA PHE A 371 -11.83 -9.34 -7.51
C PHE A 371 -12.01 -8.01 -6.78
N LEU A 372 -11.96 -6.90 -7.53
CA LEU A 372 -12.25 -5.56 -7.02
C LEU A 372 -13.73 -5.37 -6.65
N GLY A 373 -14.66 -5.97 -7.42
CA GLY A 373 -16.11 -5.92 -7.17
C GLY A 373 -16.65 -6.97 -6.17
N THR A 374 -16.00 -8.12 -6.05
CA THR A 374 -16.36 -9.29 -5.22
C THR A 374 -15.75 -9.18 -3.83
N THR A 375 -14.65 -8.46 -3.62
CA THR A 375 -14.26 -8.08 -2.24
C THR A 375 -15.35 -7.20 -1.60
N ILE A 376 -16.05 -6.38 -2.39
CA ILE A 376 -17.17 -5.55 -1.94
C ILE A 376 -18.48 -6.37 -1.88
N LEU A 377 -18.76 -7.23 -2.87
CA LEU A 377 -20.00 -8.03 -2.94
C LEU A 377 -19.97 -9.32 -2.08
N ALA A 378 -18.80 -9.92 -1.81
CA ALA A 378 -18.64 -11.12 -0.98
C ALA A 378 -18.89 -10.86 0.51
N PHE A 379 -18.58 -9.65 0.99
CA PHE A 379 -18.92 -9.24 2.35
C PHE A 379 -20.40 -8.87 2.53
N LEU A 380 -21.13 -8.60 1.43
CA LEU A 380 -22.49 -8.05 1.46
C LEU A 380 -23.59 -9.00 0.94
N VAL A 381 -23.29 -9.93 0.02
CA VAL A 381 -24.33 -10.70 -0.70
C VAL A 381 -23.97 -12.19 -0.93
N PHE A 382 -22.70 -12.58 -1.04
CA PHE A 382 -22.35 -13.92 -1.58
C PHE A 382 -22.31 -15.07 -0.56
N MET A 383 -22.31 -14.79 0.75
CA MET A 383 -22.37 -15.85 1.78
C MET A 383 -23.71 -16.62 1.84
N PRO A 384 -24.90 -16.06 1.51
CA PRO A 384 -26.15 -16.81 1.70
C PRO A 384 -26.85 -17.41 0.45
N VAL A 385 -26.52 -17.09 -0.82
CA VAL A 385 -27.58 -17.26 -1.88
C VAL A 385 -27.33 -18.20 -3.06
N LEU A 386 -26.12 -18.48 -3.60
CA LEU A 386 -26.05 -19.16 -4.91
C LEU A 386 -25.02 -20.30 -5.00
N HIS A 387 -25.39 -21.46 -4.42
CA HIS A 387 -24.86 -22.75 -4.84
C HIS A 387 -25.55 -23.21 -6.13
N GLY A 388 -24.75 -23.47 -7.18
CA GLY A 388 -25.16 -24.18 -8.40
C GLY A 388 -24.61 -23.50 -9.65
N ARG A 389 -23.75 -24.08 -10.50
CA ARG A 389 -23.66 -25.50 -10.89
C ARG A 389 -22.29 -25.79 -11.56
N ASN A 390 -21.59 -26.84 -11.13
CA ASN A 390 -20.56 -27.58 -11.89
C ASN A 390 -20.84 -29.08 -11.69
N LEU A 391 -21.08 -29.82 -12.77
CA LEU A 391 -21.81 -31.11 -12.77
C LEU A 391 -20.98 -32.37 -12.42
N LEU A 392 -19.78 -32.22 -11.88
CA LEU A 392 -18.95 -33.36 -11.43
C LEU A 392 -18.96 -33.53 -9.90
N LEU A 393 -18.98 -32.43 -9.14
CA LEU A 393 -19.07 -32.46 -7.67
C LEU A 393 -20.44 -32.92 -7.18
N LEU A 394 -21.51 -32.55 -7.89
CA LEU A 394 -22.89 -32.89 -7.52
C LEU A 394 -23.13 -34.41 -7.55
N ARG A 395 -22.50 -35.14 -8.48
CA ARG A 395 -22.62 -36.60 -8.60
C ARG A 395 -21.87 -37.36 -7.51
N HIS A 396 -20.76 -36.81 -7.01
CA HIS A 396 -20.06 -37.34 -5.83
C HIS A 396 -20.77 -36.99 -4.52
N LEU A 397 -21.40 -35.81 -4.44
CA LEU A 397 -22.15 -35.36 -3.27
C LEU A 397 -23.50 -36.10 -3.14
N GLU A 398 -24.16 -36.38 -4.26
CA GLU A 398 -25.35 -37.24 -4.35
C GLU A 398 -25.05 -38.68 -3.95
N SER A 399 -23.84 -39.20 -4.18
CA SER A 399 -23.43 -40.51 -3.67
C SER A 399 -23.15 -40.51 -2.16
N SER A 400 -22.77 -39.36 -1.60
CA SER A 400 -22.26 -39.26 -0.21
C SER A 400 -23.27 -38.75 0.81
N TRP A 401 -24.52 -38.43 0.43
CA TRP A 401 -25.52 -37.88 1.35
C TRP A 401 -25.80 -38.73 2.61
N PRO A 402 -25.81 -40.09 2.59
CA PRO A 402 -26.08 -40.88 3.79
C PRO A 402 -24.93 -40.78 4.80
N PHE A 403 -23.70 -40.64 4.31
CA PHE A 403 -22.52 -40.45 5.15
C PHE A 403 -22.58 -39.11 5.91
N TRP A 404 -22.92 -38.02 5.22
CA TRP A 404 -23.08 -36.70 5.87
C TRP A 404 -24.28 -36.66 6.82
N LEU A 405 -25.37 -37.35 6.48
CA LEU A 405 -26.54 -37.46 7.34
C LEU A 405 -26.22 -38.21 8.64
N THR A 406 -25.49 -39.32 8.58
CA THR A 406 -25.13 -40.08 9.78
C THR A 406 -24.21 -39.29 10.71
N LEU A 407 -23.22 -38.57 10.18
CA LEU A 407 -22.34 -37.69 10.97
C LEU A 407 -23.12 -36.55 11.63
N SER A 408 -23.98 -35.86 10.88
CA SER A 408 -24.78 -34.75 11.42
C SER A 408 -25.78 -35.23 12.48
N LEU A 409 -26.48 -36.33 12.22
CA LEU A 409 -27.41 -36.93 13.19
C LEU A 409 -26.69 -37.36 14.48
N ALA A 410 -25.51 -37.96 14.36
CA ALA A 410 -24.72 -38.37 15.53
C ALA A 410 -24.30 -37.17 16.40
N VAL A 411 -23.83 -36.07 15.80
CA VAL A 411 -23.47 -34.85 16.54
C VAL A 411 -24.70 -34.20 17.19
N ILE A 412 -25.83 -34.14 16.47
CA ILE A 412 -27.08 -33.60 17.02
C ILE A 412 -27.54 -34.46 18.20
N LEU A 413 -27.53 -35.79 18.06
CA LEU A 413 -27.93 -36.71 19.11
C LEU A 413 -27.01 -36.65 20.32
N GLN A 414 -25.70 -36.47 20.12
CA GLN A 414 -24.75 -36.25 21.21
C GLN A 414 -25.03 -34.94 21.95
N ASN A 415 -25.30 -33.85 21.23
CA ASN A 415 -25.58 -32.55 21.83
C ASN A 415 -26.93 -32.52 22.58
N THR A 416 -27.96 -33.19 22.04
CA THR A 416 -29.24 -33.33 22.73
C THR A 416 -29.13 -34.25 23.95
N ALA A 417 -28.47 -35.41 23.82
CA ALA A 417 -28.26 -36.31 24.95
C ALA A 417 -27.42 -35.65 26.06
N ALA A 418 -26.43 -34.82 25.71
CA ALA A 418 -25.68 -34.03 26.68
C ALA A 418 -26.64 -33.16 27.52
N HIS A 419 -27.50 -32.37 26.89
CA HIS A 419 -28.40 -31.46 27.59
C HIS A 419 -29.55 -32.14 28.35
N TRP A 420 -30.11 -33.23 27.84
CA TRP A 420 -31.34 -33.83 28.39
C TRP A 420 -31.09 -35.05 29.29
N VAL A 421 -29.96 -35.75 29.13
CA VAL A 421 -29.70 -37.03 29.81
C VAL A 421 -28.50 -36.94 30.76
N PHE A 422 -27.47 -36.17 30.41
CA PHE A 422 -26.21 -36.19 31.14
C PHE A 422 -25.95 -34.95 32.02
N LEU A 423 -26.52 -33.79 31.67
CA LEU A 423 -26.31 -32.53 32.38
C LEU A 423 -27.57 -32.10 33.13
N GLU A 424 -27.48 -32.02 34.46
CA GLU A 424 -28.58 -31.53 35.31
C GLU A 424 -28.16 -30.21 35.98
N THR A 425 -29.06 -29.22 36.02
CA THR A 425 -28.76 -27.84 36.46
C THR A 425 -29.50 -27.47 37.74
N HIS A 426 -29.14 -28.10 38.86
CA HIS A 426 -29.80 -27.85 40.15
C HIS A 426 -29.32 -26.59 40.89
N HIS A 427 -28.08 -26.13 40.65
CA HIS A 427 -27.48 -24.99 41.38
C HIS A 427 -26.84 -23.91 40.48
N GLY A 428 -27.33 -23.77 39.25
CA GLY A 428 -26.77 -22.82 38.28
C GLY A 428 -25.41 -23.23 37.70
N ARG A 429 -24.91 -24.42 38.05
CA ARG A 429 -23.78 -25.09 37.40
C ARG A 429 -24.25 -26.44 36.85
N PRO A 430 -23.87 -26.80 35.62
CA PRO A 430 -24.21 -28.11 35.06
C PRO A 430 -23.43 -29.22 35.79
N GLU A 431 -24.13 -30.20 36.36
CA GLU A 431 -23.53 -31.37 37.02
C GLU A 431 -23.81 -32.66 36.25
N LEU A 432 -22.84 -33.59 36.27
CA LEU A 432 -22.87 -34.84 35.50
C LEU A 432 -23.47 -35.98 36.35
N THR A 433 -24.63 -36.51 35.95
CA THR A 433 -25.35 -37.52 36.73
C THR A 433 -25.07 -38.95 36.25
N ASN A 434 -25.42 -39.27 35.01
CA ASN A 434 -25.40 -40.65 34.50
C ASN A 434 -24.06 -41.06 33.84
N ARG A 435 -23.00 -41.14 34.64
CA ARG A 435 -21.62 -41.38 34.17
C ARG A 435 -21.43 -42.73 33.46
N ARG A 436 -22.08 -43.80 33.91
CA ARG A 436 -21.93 -45.15 33.32
C ARG A 436 -22.49 -45.20 31.89
N VAL A 437 -23.67 -44.62 31.68
CA VAL A 437 -24.28 -44.53 30.34
C VAL A 437 -23.47 -43.60 29.44
N LEU A 438 -22.93 -42.50 29.96
CA LEU A 438 -22.04 -41.63 29.22
C LEU A 438 -20.79 -42.36 28.69
N TYR A 439 -20.15 -43.20 29.52
CA TYR A 439 -18.98 -43.99 29.10
C TYR A 439 -19.34 -45.01 28.02
N ALA A 440 -20.46 -45.74 28.17
CA ALA A 440 -20.91 -46.69 27.16
C ALA A 440 -21.24 -46.00 25.83
N VAL A 441 -21.99 -44.90 25.87
CA VAL A 441 -22.36 -44.13 24.67
C VAL A 441 -21.14 -43.54 23.96
N THR A 442 -20.17 -43.02 24.72
CA THR A 442 -18.92 -42.49 24.15
C THR A 442 -18.09 -43.59 23.49
N PHE A 443 -18.05 -44.80 24.09
CA PHE A 443 -17.35 -45.95 23.52
C PHE A 443 -17.98 -46.39 22.18
N PHE A 444 -19.31 -46.53 22.11
CA PHE A 444 -19.99 -46.89 20.86
C PHE A 444 -19.88 -45.82 19.77
N LEU A 445 -19.82 -44.53 20.16
CA LEU A 445 -19.70 -43.42 19.22
C LEU A 445 -18.24 -43.11 18.83
N PHE A 446 -17.26 -43.81 19.39
CA PHE A 446 -15.84 -43.61 19.08
C PHE A 446 -15.51 -43.55 17.58
N PRO A 447 -15.87 -44.53 16.73
CA PRO A 447 -15.52 -44.48 15.31
C PRO A 447 -16.15 -43.28 14.58
N ILE A 448 -17.40 -42.94 14.92
CA ILE A 448 -18.09 -41.77 14.37
C ILE A 448 -17.40 -40.47 14.81
N ASN A 449 -16.96 -40.39 16.06
CA ASN A 449 -16.24 -39.23 16.59
C ASN A 449 -14.85 -39.06 15.97
N VAL A 450 -14.16 -40.14 15.60
CA VAL A 450 -12.92 -40.09 14.83
C VAL A 450 -13.16 -39.46 13.45
N LEU A 451 -14.23 -39.86 12.76
CA LEU A 451 -14.64 -39.28 11.47
C LEU A 451 -15.01 -37.80 11.58
N VAL A 452 -15.83 -37.42 12.58
CA VAL A 452 -16.16 -36.01 12.85
C VAL A 452 -14.88 -35.21 13.17
N GLY A 453 -13.98 -35.78 13.97
CA GLY A 453 -12.69 -35.17 14.31
C GLY A 453 -11.84 -34.88 13.08
N ALA A 454 -11.73 -35.83 12.14
CA ALA A 454 -11.00 -35.65 10.89
C ALA A 454 -11.59 -34.49 10.05
N MET A 455 -12.92 -34.39 9.98
CA MET A 455 -13.60 -33.29 9.28
C MET A 455 -13.35 -31.93 9.93
N VAL A 456 -13.40 -31.87 11.27
CA VAL A 456 -13.11 -30.63 12.01
C VAL A 456 -11.66 -30.20 11.81
N VAL A 457 -10.70 -31.15 11.76
CA VAL A 457 -9.29 -30.84 11.46
C VAL A 457 -9.14 -30.31 10.04
N ALA A 458 -9.73 -30.95 9.04
CA ALA A 458 -9.69 -30.49 7.65
C ALA A 458 -10.30 -29.07 7.50
N TRP A 459 -11.45 -28.84 8.13
CA TRP A 459 -12.11 -27.53 8.16
C TRP A 459 -11.27 -26.47 8.86
N ARG A 460 -10.61 -26.81 9.97
CA ARG A 460 -9.71 -25.90 10.70
C ARG A 460 -8.50 -25.52 9.86
N VAL A 461 -7.90 -26.46 9.14
CA VAL A 461 -6.79 -26.19 8.21
C VAL A 461 -7.25 -25.26 7.10
N LEU A 462 -8.40 -25.53 6.49
CA LEU A 462 -8.96 -24.70 5.42
C LEU A 462 -9.25 -23.26 5.88
N LEU A 463 -9.95 -23.09 7.01
CA LEU A 463 -10.24 -21.77 7.56
C LEU A 463 -8.97 -21.02 7.96
N SER A 464 -7.98 -21.71 8.55
CA SER A 464 -6.71 -21.09 8.91
C SER A 464 -5.94 -20.64 7.67
N ALA A 465 -5.92 -21.45 6.61
CA ALA A 465 -5.27 -21.09 5.35
C ALA A 465 -5.95 -19.88 4.70
N LEU A 466 -7.29 -19.87 4.64
CA LEU A 466 -8.06 -18.75 4.08
C LEU A 466 -7.87 -17.46 4.90
N TYR A 467 -7.97 -17.56 6.23
CA TYR A 467 -7.76 -16.42 7.12
C TYR A 467 -6.36 -15.84 6.93
N ASN A 468 -5.32 -16.69 6.91
CA ASN A 468 -3.94 -16.25 6.70
C ASN A 468 -3.73 -15.64 5.32
N ALA A 469 -4.34 -16.18 4.27
CA ALA A 469 -4.22 -15.64 2.91
C ALA A 469 -4.85 -14.24 2.78
N ILE A 470 -6.02 -14.02 3.38
CA ILE A 470 -6.72 -12.72 3.34
C ILE A 470 -5.94 -11.65 4.12
N HIS A 471 -5.39 -12.01 5.30
CA HIS A 471 -4.72 -11.06 6.19
C HIS A 471 -3.20 -10.99 5.98
N LEU A 472 -2.64 -11.71 4.99
CA LEU A 472 -1.19 -11.77 4.75
C LEU A 472 -0.57 -10.39 4.48
N GLY A 473 -1.32 -9.52 3.79
CA GLY A 473 -0.88 -8.15 3.48
C GLY A 473 -1.12 -7.14 4.61
N GLN A 474 -1.71 -7.55 5.73
CA GLN A 474 -2.04 -6.68 6.85
C GLN A 474 -0.97 -6.82 7.95
N MET A 475 -0.46 -5.69 8.44
CA MET A 475 0.58 -5.67 9.48
C MET A 475 0.03 -5.36 10.88
N ASP A 476 -1.23 -4.94 10.98
CA ASP A 476 -1.92 -4.60 12.23
C ASP A 476 -2.44 -5.83 13.00
N LEU A 477 -2.47 -6.99 12.33
CA LEU A 477 -2.85 -8.28 12.90
C LEU A 477 -1.68 -9.23 12.85
N SER A 478 -1.50 -10.03 13.90
CA SER A 478 -0.55 -11.14 13.86
C SER A 478 -1.20 -12.39 13.28
N LEU A 479 -0.49 -13.07 12.37
CA LEU A 479 -0.88 -14.39 11.85
C LEU A 479 -0.61 -15.52 12.87
N MET A 480 0.17 -15.22 13.91
CA MET A 480 0.53 -16.17 14.96
C MET A 480 -0.41 -16.09 16.17
N PRO A 481 -0.53 -17.17 16.96
CA PRO A 481 -1.32 -17.13 18.18
C PRO A 481 -0.79 -16.05 19.16
N PRO A 482 -1.62 -15.50 20.05
CA PRO A 482 -1.26 -14.35 20.88
C PRO A 482 0.04 -14.48 21.69
N ARG A 483 0.39 -15.71 22.11
CA ARG A 483 1.64 -16.02 22.83
C ARG A 483 2.89 -15.91 21.96
N ALA A 484 2.75 -16.14 20.66
CA ALA A 484 3.81 -16.09 19.66
C ALA A 484 3.72 -14.86 18.76
N ALA A 485 2.79 -13.93 19.00
CA ALA A 485 2.59 -12.74 18.17
C ALA A 485 3.85 -11.86 18.05
N ALA A 486 4.76 -11.91 19.03
CA ALA A 486 6.03 -11.20 18.97
C ALA A 486 7.05 -11.78 17.96
N LEU A 487 6.87 -13.03 17.53
CA LEU A 487 7.71 -13.69 16.51
C LEU A 487 7.30 -13.31 15.09
N ASP A 488 6.11 -12.72 14.92
CA ASP A 488 5.64 -12.21 13.64
C ASP A 488 6.34 -10.86 13.33
N PRO A 489 7.21 -10.80 12.31
CA PRO A 489 7.98 -9.60 12.01
C PRO A 489 7.10 -8.44 11.54
N GLY A 490 5.98 -8.73 10.86
CA GLY A 490 5.06 -7.68 10.38
C GLY A 490 4.36 -7.01 11.55
N TYR A 491 3.76 -7.80 12.43
CA TYR A 491 3.08 -7.29 13.61
C TYR A 491 4.02 -6.62 14.62
N TYR A 492 5.22 -7.19 14.83
CA TYR A 492 6.22 -6.61 15.72
C TYR A 492 6.71 -5.23 15.25
N THR A 493 6.98 -5.08 13.94
CA THR A 493 7.42 -3.80 13.37
C THR A 493 6.31 -2.75 13.44
N TYR A 494 5.05 -3.13 13.17
CA TYR A 494 3.90 -2.23 13.32
C TYR A 494 3.72 -1.75 14.78
N CYS A 495 3.76 -2.66 15.76
CA CYS A 495 3.68 -2.32 17.17
C CYS A 495 4.83 -1.39 17.62
N SER A 496 6.05 -1.68 17.17
CA SER A 496 7.23 -0.88 17.47
C SER A 496 7.13 0.53 16.87
N PHE A 497 6.64 0.62 15.63
CA PHE A 497 6.34 1.89 14.98
C PHE A 497 5.33 2.73 15.78
N LEU A 498 4.21 2.14 16.19
CA LEU A 498 3.19 2.83 16.99
C LEU A 498 3.72 3.31 18.35
N LYS A 499 4.54 2.50 19.03
CA LYS A 499 5.15 2.88 20.31
C LYS A 499 6.06 4.10 20.15
N ILE A 500 6.89 4.12 19.12
CA ILE A 500 7.78 5.26 18.83
C ILE A 500 6.94 6.51 18.53
N GLU A 501 5.95 6.39 17.66
CA GLU A 501 5.10 7.52 17.27
C GLU A 501 4.35 8.10 18.48
N ALA A 502 3.70 7.25 19.28
CA ALA A 502 3.01 7.69 20.49
C ALA A 502 3.95 8.36 21.51
N SER A 503 5.21 7.91 21.61
CA SER A 503 6.19 8.49 22.54
C SER A 503 6.68 9.88 22.12
N GLN A 504 6.76 10.15 20.82
CA GLN A 504 7.36 11.39 20.28
C GLN A 504 6.31 12.46 19.96
N SER A 505 5.14 12.06 19.43
CA SER A 505 4.14 12.99 18.88
C SER A 505 2.80 12.94 19.61
N HIS A 506 2.79 12.61 20.91
CA HIS A 506 1.54 12.53 21.67
C HIS A 506 0.76 13.87 21.62
N PRO A 507 -0.52 13.87 21.17
CA PRO A 507 -1.27 15.12 20.99
C PRO A 507 -1.44 15.93 22.28
N ALA A 508 -1.59 15.27 23.43
CA ALA A 508 -1.77 15.95 24.71
C ALA A 508 -0.49 16.63 25.21
N THR A 509 0.69 16.04 25.00
CA THR A 509 1.96 16.67 25.41
C THR A 509 2.26 17.86 24.50
N THR A 510 1.96 17.72 23.20
CA THR A 510 2.05 18.81 22.23
C THR A 510 1.13 19.97 22.63
N ALA A 511 -0.15 19.71 22.93
CA ALA A 511 -1.09 20.72 23.43
C ALA A 511 -0.61 21.40 24.72
N PHE A 512 -0.02 20.63 25.65
CA PHE A 512 0.52 21.18 26.89
C PHE A 512 1.69 22.14 26.63
N CYS A 513 2.64 21.75 25.78
CA CYS A 513 3.77 22.59 25.41
C CYS A 513 3.34 23.85 24.65
N THR A 514 2.36 23.77 23.74
CA THR A 514 1.85 24.94 23.02
C THR A 514 1.19 25.94 23.96
N LEU A 515 0.39 25.47 24.95
CA LEU A 515 -0.19 26.32 25.98
C LEU A 515 0.90 27.01 26.82
N LEU A 516 1.95 26.29 27.24
CA LEU A 516 3.07 26.87 28.00
C LEU A 516 3.80 27.95 27.20
N LEU A 517 4.13 27.69 25.93
CA LEU A 517 4.82 28.63 25.06
C LEU A 517 3.96 29.88 24.79
N ARG A 518 2.64 29.71 24.59
CA ARG A 518 1.69 30.81 24.39
C ARG A 518 1.57 31.71 25.61
N THR A 519 1.68 31.16 26.83
CA THR A 519 1.66 31.96 28.07
C THR A 519 2.94 32.76 28.30
N ARG A 520 4.06 32.40 27.66
CA ARG A 520 5.34 33.12 27.74
C ARG A 520 5.48 34.25 26.72
N GLN A 521 4.76 34.18 25.60
CA GLN A 521 4.74 35.28 24.63
C GLN A 521 3.80 36.38 25.13
N PRO A 522 4.25 37.65 25.27
CA PRO A 522 3.34 38.74 25.56
C PRO A 522 2.31 38.81 24.44
N ARG A 523 1.01 38.84 24.80
CA ARG A 523 -0.09 39.12 23.86
C ARG A 523 0.28 40.39 23.09
N ARG A 524 0.80 40.26 21.87
CA ARG A 524 0.78 41.37 20.92
C ARG A 524 -0.70 41.64 20.63
N PRO A 525 -1.17 42.89 20.63
CA PRO A 525 -2.55 43.21 20.28
C PRO A 525 -2.84 42.59 18.91
N GLN A 526 -3.78 41.65 18.87
CA GLN A 526 -4.38 41.27 17.59
C GLN A 526 -5.37 42.39 17.29
N ASP A 527 -4.94 43.34 16.47
CA ASP A 527 -5.84 44.32 15.85
C ASP A 527 -6.96 43.55 15.14
N GLY A 528 -8.18 43.94 15.50
CA GLY A 528 -9.41 43.24 15.17
C GLY A 528 -9.68 43.26 13.68
N LEU A 529 -9.91 42.08 13.11
CA LEU A 529 -10.95 41.87 12.10
C LEU A 529 -11.17 40.37 11.87
N ARG A 530 -12.05 39.78 12.70
CA ARG A 530 -12.99 38.67 12.38
C ARG A 530 -13.37 37.92 13.66
N ARG A 531 -14.43 38.40 14.29
CA ARG A 531 -15.41 37.58 15.01
C ARG A 531 -16.70 38.39 15.16
N GLY A 532 -17.34 38.69 14.04
CA GLY A 532 -18.71 39.19 14.05
C GLY A 532 -19.66 37.99 14.07
N GLU A 533 -20.73 38.11 14.86
CA GLU A 533 -22.00 37.35 14.79
C GLU A 533 -22.25 36.16 15.73
N GLU A 534 -21.38 35.85 16.72
CA GLU A 534 -21.73 34.85 17.77
C GLU A 534 -21.58 35.32 19.23
N GLU A 535 -21.23 36.59 19.48
CA GLU A 535 -21.00 37.12 20.84
C GLU A 535 -22.06 38.11 21.35
N GLU A 536 -23.14 38.38 20.59
CA GLU A 536 -24.19 39.30 21.05
C GLU A 536 -25.12 38.69 22.12
N GLY A 537 -25.22 37.37 22.20
CA GLY A 537 -26.05 36.66 23.19
C GLY A 537 -25.43 36.45 24.57
N MET A 538 -24.17 36.85 24.79
CA MET A 538 -23.43 36.60 26.03
C MET A 538 -22.82 37.87 26.64
N GLN A 539 -23.35 39.05 26.28
CA GLN A 539 -22.94 40.34 26.83
C GLN A 539 -23.93 40.94 27.84
N LEU A 540 -25.07 40.27 28.10
CA LEU A 540 -26.09 40.74 29.05
C LEU A 540 -25.94 40.18 30.50
N LEU A 541 -24.94 39.35 30.77
CA LEU A 541 -24.73 38.71 32.10
C LEU A 541 -23.38 39.01 32.77
N GLN A 542 -22.56 39.89 32.19
CA GLN A 542 -21.35 40.38 32.86
C GLN A 542 -21.55 41.84 33.28
N THR A 543 -22.21 42.01 34.42
CA THR A 543 -22.06 43.21 35.24
C THR A 543 -20.58 43.47 35.48
N LYS A 544 -20.11 44.50 34.77
CA LYS A 544 -19.03 45.43 35.09
C LYS A 544 -18.50 45.36 36.53
N ASP A 545 -17.46 44.55 36.75
CA ASP A 545 -16.53 44.71 37.88
C ASP A 545 -15.18 45.20 37.35
N PRO A 546 -14.80 46.49 37.58
CA PRO A 546 -13.53 47.05 37.15
C PRO A 546 -12.35 46.66 38.08
N ALA A 547 -12.48 45.61 38.89
CA ALA A 547 -11.48 45.20 39.88
C ALA A 547 -10.44 44.17 39.36
N ALA A 548 -10.60 43.63 38.15
CA ALA A 548 -9.76 42.54 37.65
C ALA A 548 -8.48 42.98 36.90
N ARG A 549 -8.12 44.27 36.89
CA ARG A 549 -6.89 44.76 36.24
C ARG A 549 -5.64 44.76 37.13
N GLY A 550 -5.74 44.32 38.38
CA GLY A 550 -4.63 44.28 39.34
C GLY A 550 -4.58 43.03 40.22
N ALA A 551 -4.99 41.86 39.72
CA ALA A 551 -4.89 40.63 40.50
C ALA A 551 -3.40 40.22 40.64
N GLY A 552 -2.76 40.66 41.72
CA GLY A 552 -1.37 40.34 42.03
C GLY A 552 -1.10 38.83 42.12
N PRO A 553 0.18 38.40 42.19
CA PRO A 553 0.58 36.98 42.21
C PRO A 553 -0.18 36.13 43.22
N ARG A 554 -0.58 36.71 44.36
CA ARG A 554 -1.34 36.07 45.43
C ARG A 554 -2.76 35.66 45.02
N ALA A 555 -3.48 36.48 44.24
CA ALA A 555 -4.82 36.15 43.76
C ALA A 555 -4.79 35.00 42.74
N ARG A 556 -3.75 34.95 41.89
CA ARG A 556 -3.51 33.85 40.95
C ARG A 556 -3.17 32.54 41.68
N GLN A 557 -2.35 32.61 42.74
CA GLN A 557 -2.04 31.46 43.59
C GLN A 557 -3.28 30.95 44.34
N GLY A 558 -4.14 31.85 44.84
CA GLY A 558 -5.41 31.48 45.46
C GLY A 558 -6.31 30.67 44.51
N ARG A 559 -6.51 31.15 43.27
CA ARG A 559 -7.29 30.42 42.26
C ARG A 559 -6.68 29.05 41.91
N ALA A 560 -5.35 28.97 41.81
CA ALA A 560 -4.67 27.71 41.55
C ALA A 560 -4.87 26.68 42.69
N ARG A 561 -4.80 27.12 43.96
CA ARG A 561 -5.06 26.26 45.12
C ARG A 561 -6.50 25.75 45.15
N TRP A 562 -7.49 26.60 44.88
CA TRP A 562 -8.89 26.19 44.80
C TRP A 562 -9.16 25.26 43.61
N GLY A 563 -8.62 25.54 42.42
CA GLY A 563 -8.74 24.65 41.26
C GLY A 563 -8.11 23.27 41.49
N LEU A 564 -7.03 23.22 42.26
CA LEU A 564 -6.39 21.98 42.68
C LEU A 564 -7.24 21.18 43.67
N ALA A 565 -7.80 21.84 44.67
CA ALA A 565 -8.72 21.22 45.63
C ALA A 565 -9.96 20.66 44.91
N TYR A 566 -10.55 21.43 44.00
CA TYR A 566 -11.68 21.02 43.18
C TYR A 566 -11.37 19.76 42.35
N THR A 567 -10.20 19.71 41.70
CA THR A 567 -9.77 18.55 40.91
C THR A 567 -9.58 17.30 41.77
N LEU A 568 -9.00 17.43 42.96
CA LEU A 568 -8.79 16.31 43.88
C LEU A 568 -10.09 15.79 44.49
N LEU A 569 -11.05 16.66 44.77
CA LEU A 569 -12.37 16.27 45.28
C LEU A 569 -13.12 15.40 44.27
N HIS A 570 -13.05 15.75 42.98
CA HIS A 570 -13.74 15.03 41.90
C HIS A 570 -12.97 13.82 41.36
N ASN A 571 -11.71 13.63 41.79
CA ASN A 571 -10.86 12.51 41.36
C ASN A 571 -10.10 11.93 42.58
N PRO A 572 -10.77 11.21 43.49
CA PRO A 572 -10.18 10.77 44.75
C PRO A 572 -8.97 9.85 44.57
N ALA A 573 -8.93 9.04 43.51
CA ALA A 573 -7.79 8.18 43.18
C ALA A 573 -6.48 8.97 43.02
N LEU A 574 -6.52 10.21 42.51
CA LEU A 574 -5.33 11.05 42.35
C LEU A 574 -4.75 11.52 43.69
N GLN A 575 -5.54 11.51 44.77
CA GLN A 575 -5.04 11.88 46.11
C GLN A 575 -4.01 10.86 46.61
N ALA A 576 -4.21 9.58 46.30
CA ALA A 576 -3.29 8.49 46.64
C ALA A 576 -1.95 8.61 45.90
N PHE A 577 -1.96 8.99 44.62
CA PHE A 577 -0.74 9.14 43.81
C PHE A 577 0.00 10.46 44.04
N ARG A 578 -0.69 11.50 44.53
CA ARG A 578 -0.09 12.82 44.71
C ARG A 578 0.90 12.89 45.87
N LYS A 579 0.54 12.35 47.04
CA LYS A 579 1.40 12.43 48.24
C LYS A 579 2.76 11.75 48.01
N PRO A 580 2.84 10.53 47.43
CA PRO A 580 4.11 9.89 47.08
C PRO A 580 4.91 10.64 46.02
N ALA A 581 4.24 11.17 44.98
CA ALA A 581 4.91 11.93 43.92
C ALA A 581 5.53 13.26 44.43
N GLN A 582 5.05 13.79 45.56
CA GLN A 582 5.64 14.96 46.22
C GLN A 582 6.84 14.60 47.10
N SER A 583 6.95 13.36 47.57
CA SER A 583 8.04 12.88 48.43
C SER A 583 9.22 12.26 47.65
N GLY A 584 9.14 12.15 46.33
CA GLY A 584 10.29 11.80 45.48
C GLY A 584 10.91 10.44 45.75
N THR A 585 10.09 9.41 45.98
CA THR A 585 10.51 7.98 45.97
C THR A 585 9.97 7.28 44.74
#